data_AF-A0A093BY20-F1
#
_entry.id   AF-A0A093BY20-F1
#
_cell.length_a   1.000
_cell.length_b   1.000
_cell.length_c   1.000
_cell.angle_alpha   90.00
_cell.angle_beta   90.00
_cell.angle_gamma   90.00
#
_symmetry.space_group_name_H-M   'P 1'
#
loop_
_entity.id
_entity.type
_entity.pdbx_description
1 polymer ?
#
loop_
_entity_poly.entity_id
_entity_poly.type
_entity_poly.pdbx_seq_one_letter_code
_entity_poly.pdbx_strand_id
1 'polypeptide(L)'
;LQLEINNMTKSWGLEVDRVELSMEAVLQPPRENPVGPLSTMPPVPGLEGLDGTLQQLAACFFSSALAGSRTGAPEAAASVETVNEVEPPTAPLLTTAGSTQRKPSADELLSAVEPILSEALVDQVGASYQVNITLPSGARSTYFIDLSSGSGQAGHGVPEGNPDVILEVAEEDLQDLFLGDLRPLSAYMSGRLQVKGDLHLALKLEELVKAMKSHR
;
A
#
# COMPACT_ATOMS: atom_id res chain seq x y z
N LEU A 1 11.50 25.29 -10.18
CA LEU A 1 10.19 24.84 -10.70
C LEU A 1 10.20 24.66 -12.22
N GLN A 2 9.93 25.65 -13.08
CA GLN A 2 9.84 25.38 -14.54
C GLN A 2 11.14 24.81 -15.15
N LEU A 3 12.31 25.33 -14.78
CA LEU A 3 13.61 24.80 -15.24
C LEU A 3 13.88 23.35 -14.78
N GLU A 4 13.40 23.02 -13.58
CA GLU A 4 13.56 21.71 -12.95
C GLU A 4 12.62 20.68 -13.58
N ILE A 5 11.36 21.08 -13.81
CA ILE A 5 10.37 20.30 -14.55
C ILE A 5 10.84 20.08 -16.00
N ASN A 6 11.44 21.08 -16.63
CA ASN A 6 12.02 20.94 -17.97
C ASN A 6 13.18 19.96 -17.99
N ASN A 7 14.01 19.91 -16.95
CA ASN A 7 15.08 18.90 -16.86
C ASN A 7 14.50 17.48 -16.75
N MET A 8 13.44 17.30 -15.95
CA MET A 8 12.75 16.00 -15.81
C MET A 8 12.05 15.54 -17.10
N THR A 9 11.46 16.47 -17.84
CA THR A 9 10.68 16.16 -19.07
C THR A 9 11.55 16.08 -20.32
N LYS A 10 12.82 16.48 -20.24
CA LYS A 10 13.76 16.46 -21.37
C LYS A 10 14.05 15.06 -21.91
N SER A 11 14.12 14.04 -21.07
CA SER A 11 14.31 12.65 -21.51
C SER A 11 13.11 12.10 -22.29
N TRP A 12 11.97 12.79 -22.22
CA TRP A 12 10.73 12.46 -22.91
C TRP A 12 10.53 13.32 -24.18
N GLY A 13 11.48 14.20 -24.52
CA GLY A 13 11.41 15.08 -25.68
C GLY A 13 10.37 16.21 -25.55
N LEU A 14 9.98 16.56 -24.34
CA LEU A 14 8.97 17.57 -24.02
C LEU A 14 9.60 18.78 -23.34
N GLU A 15 9.11 19.98 -23.66
CA GLU A 15 9.49 21.23 -22.98
C GLU A 15 8.22 21.87 -22.40
N VAL A 16 8.26 22.22 -21.12
CA VAL A 16 7.13 22.87 -20.45
C VAL A 16 7.20 24.37 -20.70
N ASP A 17 6.27 24.84 -21.54
CA ASP A 17 6.14 26.24 -21.98
C ASP A 17 5.62 27.17 -20.87
N ARG A 18 4.69 26.69 -20.02
CA ARG A 18 4.07 27.48 -18.95
C ARG A 18 3.71 26.64 -17.73
N VAL A 19 4.05 27.14 -16.55
CA VAL A 19 3.66 26.56 -15.26
C VAL A 19 2.83 27.60 -14.51
N GLU A 20 1.56 27.30 -14.26
CA GLU A 20 0.69 28.12 -13.40
C GLU A 20 0.47 27.41 -12.07
N LEU A 21 0.71 28.13 -10.97
CA LEU A 21 0.44 27.67 -9.61
C LEU A 21 -0.86 28.30 -9.14
N SER A 22 -1.91 27.51 -9.01
CA SER A 22 -3.13 27.93 -8.34
C SER A 22 -2.93 27.82 -6.83
N MET A 23 -2.85 28.96 -6.16
CA MET A 23 -2.89 29.02 -4.70
C MET A 23 -4.32 28.67 -4.26
N GLU A 24 -4.50 27.51 -3.62
CA GLU A 24 -5.80 27.04 -3.16
C GLU A 24 -6.48 28.09 -2.27
N ALA A 25 -7.51 28.76 -2.80
CA ALA A 25 -8.46 29.48 -1.99
C ALA A 25 -9.45 28.44 -1.42
N VAL A 26 -9.46 28.29 -0.09
CA VAL A 26 -10.43 27.44 0.61
C VAL A 26 -11.85 27.93 0.29
N LEU A 27 -12.61 27.13 -0.48
CA LEU A 27 -13.91 27.53 -1.03
C LEU A 27 -15.09 27.45 -0.06
N GLN A 28 -14.89 27.07 1.20
CA GLN A 28 -15.89 27.24 2.26
C GLN A 28 -15.30 26.96 3.67
N PRO A 29 -15.53 27.84 4.67
CA PRO A 29 -15.31 27.46 6.06
C PRO A 29 -16.33 26.39 6.50
N PRO A 30 -15.99 25.51 7.45
CA PRO A 30 -16.92 24.50 7.98
C PRO A 30 -18.20 25.16 8.51
N ARG A 31 -19.37 24.61 8.14
CA ARG A 31 -20.67 25.07 8.66
C ARG A 31 -20.70 24.92 10.19
N GLU A 32 -20.89 26.03 10.89
CA GLU A 32 -21.24 26.04 12.31
C GLU A 32 -22.61 25.37 12.49
N ASN A 33 -22.64 24.23 13.20
CA ASN A 33 -23.88 23.70 13.74
C ASN A 33 -24.18 24.46 15.04
N PRO A 34 -25.30 25.19 15.16
CA PRO A 34 -25.66 25.84 16.40
C PRO A 34 -26.27 24.78 17.32
N VAL A 35 -25.47 24.25 18.25
CA VAL A 35 -26.01 23.53 19.40
C VAL A 35 -26.27 24.56 20.49
N GLY A 36 -27.51 24.54 20.98
CA GLY A 36 -28.10 25.50 21.92
C GLY A 36 -27.45 25.56 23.32
N PRO A 37 -28.10 26.29 24.24
CA PRO A 37 -27.40 27.07 25.24
C PRO A 37 -27.03 26.28 26.50
N LEU A 38 -25.96 26.78 27.14
CA LEU A 38 -25.66 26.68 28.57
C LEU A 38 -25.26 25.30 29.11
N SER A 39 -23.95 25.05 29.09
CA SER A 39 -23.28 24.51 30.26
C SER A 39 -21.95 25.23 30.42
N THR A 40 -22.02 26.36 31.13
CA THR A 40 -20.87 27.08 31.67
C THR A 40 -20.07 26.12 32.54
N MET A 41 -18.93 25.64 32.04
CA MET A 41 -17.90 25.07 32.90
C MET A 41 -17.30 26.22 33.75
N PRO A 42 -16.95 25.96 35.03
CA PRO A 42 -16.35 26.98 35.86
C PRO A 42 -14.98 27.38 35.28
N PRO A 43 -14.60 28.67 35.39
CA PRO A 43 -13.32 29.13 34.87
C PRO A 43 -12.18 28.43 35.61
N VAL A 44 -11.23 27.92 34.84
CA VAL A 44 -10.01 27.29 35.39
C VAL A 44 -9.10 28.42 35.88
N PRO A 45 -8.76 28.49 37.18
CA PRO A 45 -7.92 29.56 37.70
C PRO A 45 -6.52 29.49 37.08
N GLY A 46 -6.06 30.59 36.47
CA GLY A 46 -4.69 30.74 35.97
C GLY A 46 -4.54 30.95 34.46
N LEU A 47 -5.63 30.93 33.68
CA LEU A 47 -5.56 31.11 32.21
C LEU A 47 -6.51 32.22 31.72
N GLU A 48 -6.55 33.37 32.38
CA GLU A 48 -7.45 34.49 32.06
C GLU A 48 -7.03 35.35 30.85
N GLY A 49 -6.18 34.83 29.95
CA GLY A 49 -5.65 35.57 28.79
C GLY A 49 -5.74 34.86 27.45
N LEU A 50 -6.35 33.68 27.38
CA LEU A 50 -6.34 32.83 26.18
C LEU A 50 -7.75 32.69 25.61
N ASP A 51 -7.87 32.88 24.29
CA ASP A 51 -9.14 32.75 23.54
C ASP A 51 -9.81 31.38 23.78
N GLY A 52 -11.14 31.34 23.81
CA GLY A 52 -11.91 30.21 24.38
C GLY A 52 -11.64 28.84 23.72
N THR A 53 -11.17 28.84 22.47
CA THR A 53 -10.78 27.63 21.73
C THR A 53 -9.52 26.96 22.29
N LEU A 54 -8.55 27.72 22.80
CA LEU A 54 -7.35 27.17 23.43
C LEU A 54 -7.65 26.55 24.80
N GLN A 55 -8.59 27.14 25.54
CA GLN A 55 -9.05 26.55 26.80
C GLN A 55 -9.82 25.25 26.58
N GLN A 56 -10.60 25.16 25.49
CA GLN A 56 -11.33 23.94 25.11
C GLN A 56 -10.37 22.78 24.79
N LEU A 57 -9.27 23.07 24.08
CA LEU A 57 -8.23 22.09 23.80
C LEU A 57 -7.52 21.64 25.09
N ALA A 58 -7.19 22.56 26.00
CA ALA A 58 -6.59 22.24 27.28
C ALA A 58 -7.52 21.37 28.17
N ALA A 59 -8.82 21.65 28.17
CA ALA A 59 -9.81 20.85 28.89
C ALA A 59 -9.95 19.42 28.32
N CYS A 60 -9.89 19.25 27.00
CA CYS A 60 -9.90 17.93 26.35
C CYS A 60 -8.69 17.07 26.75
N PHE A 61 -7.50 17.66 26.87
CA PHE A 61 -6.31 16.94 27.33
C PHE A 61 -6.41 16.53 28.81
N PHE A 62 -7.00 17.36 29.66
CA PHE A 62 -7.17 17.04 31.08
C PHE A 62 -8.30 16.03 31.34
N SER A 63 -9.35 16.02 30.51
CA SER A 63 -10.47 15.09 30.67
C SER A 63 -10.10 13.63 30.38
N SER A 64 -9.06 13.39 29.57
CA SER A 64 -8.62 12.02 29.27
C SER A 64 -7.87 11.35 30.43
N ALA A 65 -7.52 12.11 31.49
CA ALA A 65 -6.81 11.59 32.66
C ALA A 65 -7.73 11.15 33.83
N LEU A 66 -9.06 11.35 33.74
CA LEU A 66 -9.97 11.08 34.86
C LEU A 66 -11.22 10.24 34.53
N ALA A 67 -11.32 9.67 33.33
CA ALA A 67 -12.38 8.72 32.96
C ALA A 67 -11.88 7.27 32.86
N GLY A 68 -11.22 6.80 33.92
CA GLY A 68 -10.96 5.38 34.19
C GLY A 68 -11.48 5.04 35.59
N SER A 69 -12.77 4.77 35.70
CA SER A 69 -13.41 4.44 36.99
C SER A 69 -13.21 2.98 37.38
N ARG A 70 -12.50 2.77 38.52
CA ARG A 70 -12.78 1.80 39.61
C ARG A 70 -13.00 0.33 39.20
N THR A 71 -12.22 -0.68 39.61
CA THR A 71 -12.09 -1.24 40.98
C THR A 71 -11.06 -2.41 40.92
N GLY A 72 -10.18 -2.56 41.93
CA GLY A 72 -9.02 -3.49 41.97
C GLY A 72 -9.30 -4.98 42.26
N ALA A 73 -8.33 -5.89 42.50
CA ALA A 73 -6.88 -5.85 42.77
C ALA A 73 -6.24 -7.23 42.35
N PRO A 74 -5.09 -7.71 42.90
CA PRO A 74 -3.73 -7.62 42.34
C PRO A 74 -3.05 -8.99 42.06
N GLU A 75 -1.93 -9.03 41.32
CA GLU A 75 -0.67 -9.69 41.76
C GLU A 75 0.51 -9.39 40.80
N ALA A 76 1.65 -9.04 41.41
CA ALA A 76 3.08 -9.12 41.05
C ALA A 76 3.51 -9.36 39.57
N ALA A 77 4.59 -8.77 39.05
CA ALA A 77 5.82 -8.26 39.65
C ALA A 77 6.57 -7.35 38.67
N ALA A 78 7.39 -6.43 39.22
CA ALA A 78 8.72 -5.98 38.78
C ALA A 78 8.94 -5.58 37.30
N SER A 79 9.62 -4.50 36.90
CA SER A 79 10.32 -3.37 37.52
C SER A 79 10.73 -2.46 36.34
N VAL A 80 10.65 -1.13 36.52
CA VAL A 80 11.66 -0.08 36.19
C VAL A 80 12.38 -0.20 34.82
N GLU A 81 12.37 0.77 33.89
CA GLU A 81 12.94 2.12 34.06
C GLU A 81 12.62 3.04 32.86
N THR A 82 12.56 4.33 33.16
CA THR A 82 12.38 5.52 32.32
C THR A 82 13.71 6.05 31.73
N VAL A 83 13.61 7.15 30.97
CA VAL A 83 14.63 8.20 30.67
C VAL A 83 15.35 8.02 29.32
N ASN A 84 15.62 9.02 28.47
CA ASN A 84 15.20 10.42 28.26
C ASN A 84 16.00 10.92 27.01
N GLU A 85 15.52 12.01 26.42
CA GLU A 85 16.13 12.96 25.47
C GLU A 85 17.59 12.85 24.95
N VAL A 86 17.72 13.27 23.68
CA VAL A 86 18.65 14.28 23.09
C VAL A 86 19.59 13.83 21.95
N GLU A 87 19.55 14.63 20.87
CA GLU A 87 20.41 14.90 19.68
C GLU A 87 21.64 14.03 19.26
N PRO A 88 22.07 14.11 17.97
CA PRO A 88 23.06 13.22 17.34
C PRO A 88 24.51 13.64 17.66
N PRO A 89 25.51 12.75 17.46
CA PRO A 89 26.28 12.83 16.21
C PRO A 89 26.90 11.48 15.73
N THR A 90 27.35 11.48 14.48
CA THR A 90 28.43 10.65 13.92
C THR A 90 28.14 9.15 13.68
N ALA A 91 28.09 8.79 12.40
CA ALA A 91 28.21 7.42 11.91
C ALA A 91 29.48 6.75 12.49
N PRO A 92 29.43 5.47 12.89
CA PRO A 92 29.56 4.41 11.89
C PRO A 92 28.73 3.14 12.15
N LEU A 93 28.50 2.41 11.06
CA LEU A 93 28.27 0.96 10.99
C LEU A 93 26.91 0.39 11.46
N LEU A 94 26.18 -0.09 10.44
CA LEU A 94 25.58 -1.42 10.34
C LEU A 94 24.82 -1.92 11.58
N THR A 95 23.51 -1.74 11.58
CA THR A 95 22.58 -2.76 12.09
C THR A 95 21.32 -2.81 11.24
N THR A 96 21.39 -3.70 10.25
CA THR A 96 20.30 -4.21 9.43
C THR A 96 19.24 -4.86 10.32
N ALA A 97 18.16 -4.14 10.61
CA ALA A 97 16.91 -4.73 11.10
C ALA A 97 15.93 -4.80 9.92
N GLY A 98 16.21 -5.68 8.97
CA GLY A 98 15.29 -6.05 7.90
C GLY A 98 14.81 -7.46 8.15
N SER A 99 13.52 -7.64 8.36
CA SER A 99 12.85 -8.94 8.30
C SER A 99 13.20 -9.58 6.95
N THR A 100 14.11 -10.56 6.96
CA THR A 100 14.47 -11.33 5.77
C THR A 100 13.36 -12.31 5.45
N GLN A 101 12.24 -11.80 4.93
CA GLN A 101 11.27 -12.64 4.26
C GLN A 101 11.88 -13.01 2.90
N ARG A 102 12.16 -14.30 2.68
CA ARG A 102 12.60 -14.81 1.38
C ARG A 102 11.51 -14.47 0.36
N LYS A 103 11.76 -13.50 -0.51
CA LYS A 103 10.87 -13.21 -1.63
C LYS A 103 10.93 -14.40 -2.60
N PRO A 104 9.79 -15.03 -2.92
CA PRO A 104 9.78 -16.22 -3.79
C PRO A 104 10.15 -15.82 -5.22
N SER A 105 10.96 -16.64 -5.92
CA SER A 105 11.27 -16.38 -7.32
C SER A 105 10.06 -16.64 -8.23
N ALA A 106 10.10 -16.14 -9.47
CA ALA A 106 9.05 -16.39 -10.45
C ALA A 106 8.80 -17.90 -10.69
N ASP A 107 9.86 -18.71 -10.71
CA ASP A 107 9.79 -20.17 -10.82
C ASP A 107 9.10 -20.81 -9.61
N GLU A 108 9.43 -20.36 -8.40
CA GLU A 108 8.77 -20.85 -7.17
C GLU A 108 7.27 -20.50 -7.17
N LEU A 109 6.92 -19.30 -7.65
CA LEU A 109 5.53 -18.89 -7.81
C LEU A 109 4.80 -19.77 -8.84
N LEU A 110 5.44 -20.09 -9.97
CA LEU A 110 4.86 -20.98 -10.98
C LEU A 110 4.62 -22.39 -10.42
N SER A 111 5.62 -22.97 -9.75
CA SER A 111 5.46 -24.29 -9.12
C SER A 111 4.42 -24.29 -8.01
N ALA A 112 4.16 -23.14 -7.38
CA ALA A 112 3.08 -22.99 -6.42
C ALA A 112 1.70 -22.85 -7.10
N VAL A 113 1.62 -22.30 -8.32
CA VAL A 113 0.37 -22.21 -9.10
C VAL A 113 -0.11 -23.60 -9.52
N GLU A 114 0.77 -24.46 -10.04
CA GLU A 114 0.44 -25.79 -10.57
C GLU A 114 -0.52 -26.63 -9.70
N PRO A 115 -0.31 -26.82 -8.38
CA PRO A 115 -1.19 -27.61 -7.53
C PRO A 115 -2.53 -26.96 -7.21
N ILE A 116 -2.68 -25.66 -7.48
CA ILE A 116 -3.88 -24.88 -7.16
C ILE A 116 -4.85 -24.82 -8.33
N LEU A 117 -4.33 -25.02 -9.55
CA LEU A 117 -5.14 -25.12 -10.76
C LEU A 117 -6.23 -26.18 -10.59
N SER A 118 -7.48 -25.76 -10.80
CA SER A 118 -8.67 -26.58 -10.64
C SER A 118 -9.77 -26.08 -11.56
N GLU A 119 -10.72 -26.96 -11.88
CA GLU A 119 -11.89 -26.60 -12.70
C GLU A 119 -12.69 -25.44 -12.08
N ALA A 120 -12.73 -25.34 -10.75
CA ALA A 120 -13.39 -24.23 -10.05
C ALA A 120 -12.75 -22.86 -10.33
N LEU A 121 -11.42 -22.79 -10.43
CA LEU A 121 -10.72 -21.56 -10.80
C LEU A 121 -10.92 -21.23 -12.28
N VAL A 122 -10.96 -22.24 -13.14
CA VAL A 122 -11.28 -22.08 -14.57
C VAL A 122 -12.68 -21.50 -14.73
N ASP A 123 -13.68 -22.01 -14.01
CA ASP A 123 -15.05 -21.50 -14.05
C ASP A 123 -15.17 -20.06 -13.53
N GLN A 124 -14.36 -19.68 -12.53
CA GLN A 124 -14.38 -18.34 -11.95
C GLN A 124 -13.67 -17.31 -12.84
N VAL A 125 -12.53 -17.69 -13.39
CA VAL A 125 -11.64 -16.80 -14.15
C VAL A 125 -11.99 -16.84 -15.65
N GLY A 126 -11.87 -18.01 -16.28
CA GLY A 126 -12.29 -18.29 -17.65
C GLY A 126 -11.47 -17.58 -18.73
N ALA A 127 -10.16 -17.43 -18.53
CA ALA A 127 -9.30 -16.62 -19.42
C ALA A 127 -7.85 -17.13 -19.48
N SER A 128 -7.14 -16.75 -20.55
CA SER A 128 -5.72 -17.05 -20.75
C SER A 128 -4.84 -15.82 -20.50
N TYR A 129 -3.76 -16.02 -19.74
CA TYR A 129 -2.85 -14.97 -19.29
C TYR A 129 -1.42 -15.26 -19.74
N GLN A 130 -0.73 -14.21 -20.17
CA GLN A 130 0.72 -14.19 -20.35
C GLN A 130 1.34 -13.22 -19.37
N VAL A 131 2.38 -13.64 -18.66
CA VAL A 131 3.13 -12.81 -17.72
C VAL A 131 4.56 -12.66 -18.21
N ASN A 132 4.94 -11.43 -18.55
CA ASN A 132 6.29 -11.05 -18.94
C ASN A 132 6.99 -10.41 -17.75
N ILE A 133 7.97 -11.12 -17.21
CA ILE A 133 8.73 -10.70 -16.04
C ILE A 133 10.07 -10.15 -16.50
N THR A 134 10.37 -8.91 -16.11
CA THR A 134 11.70 -8.32 -16.30
C THR A 134 12.54 -8.61 -15.07
N LEU A 135 13.59 -9.40 -15.26
CA LEU A 135 14.57 -9.75 -14.23
C LEU A 135 15.50 -8.55 -13.95
N PRO A 136 16.10 -8.45 -12.76
CA PRO A 136 17.06 -7.38 -12.43
C PRO A 136 18.33 -7.42 -13.30
N SER A 137 18.64 -8.57 -13.93
CA SER A 137 19.72 -8.71 -14.90
C SER A 137 19.41 -8.08 -16.27
N GLY A 138 18.17 -7.60 -16.49
CA GLY A 138 17.67 -7.13 -17.78
C GLY A 138 17.14 -8.23 -18.70
N ALA A 139 17.29 -9.51 -18.31
CA ALA A 139 16.67 -10.63 -19.01
C ALA A 139 15.14 -10.61 -18.83
N ARG A 140 14.41 -11.20 -19.78
CA ARG A 140 12.96 -11.35 -19.72
C ARG A 140 12.59 -12.81 -19.62
N SER A 141 11.78 -13.15 -18.63
CA SER A 141 11.18 -14.47 -18.50
C SER A 141 9.71 -14.36 -18.81
N THR A 142 9.21 -15.26 -19.65
CA THR A 142 7.80 -15.30 -20.04
C THR A 142 7.17 -16.55 -19.47
N TYR A 143 5.99 -16.38 -18.89
CA TYR A 143 5.18 -17.43 -18.30
C TYR A 143 3.77 -17.34 -18.87
N PHE A 144 3.07 -18.46 -18.91
CA PHE A 144 1.68 -18.50 -19.30
C PHE A 144 0.85 -19.19 -18.22
N ILE A 145 -0.40 -18.74 -18.09
CA ILE A 145 -1.41 -19.32 -17.21
C ILE A 145 -2.71 -19.38 -18.00
N ASP A 146 -3.08 -20.56 -18.45
CA ASP A 146 -4.34 -20.82 -19.11
C ASP A 146 -5.38 -21.30 -18.09
N LEU A 147 -6.40 -20.47 -17.86
CA LEU A 147 -7.57 -20.80 -17.05
C LEU A 147 -8.85 -20.75 -17.90
N SER A 148 -8.75 -21.08 -19.19
CA SER A 148 -9.88 -21.07 -20.12
C SER A 148 -10.56 -22.43 -20.29
N SER A 149 -9.86 -23.53 -20.02
CA SER A 149 -10.37 -24.89 -20.25
C SER A 149 -9.80 -25.94 -19.30
N GLY A 150 -10.58 -27.00 -19.05
CA GLY A 150 -10.21 -28.13 -18.21
C GLY A 150 -9.91 -27.73 -16.77
N SER A 151 -8.83 -28.25 -16.19
CA SER A 151 -8.33 -27.88 -14.87
C SER A 151 -7.44 -26.63 -14.88
N GLY A 152 -7.18 -26.04 -16.04
CA GLY A 152 -6.17 -25.01 -16.24
C GLY A 152 -4.76 -25.57 -16.37
N GLN A 153 -3.86 -24.76 -16.94
CA GLN A 153 -2.46 -25.09 -17.16
C GLN A 153 -1.59 -23.85 -16.92
N ALA A 154 -0.42 -24.04 -16.32
CA ALA A 154 0.59 -22.99 -16.21
C ALA A 154 1.95 -23.53 -16.65
N GLY A 155 2.81 -22.66 -17.18
CA GLY A 155 4.13 -23.08 -17.62
C GLY A 155 5.03 -21.92 -18.03
N HIS A 156 6.25 -22.30 -18.42
CA HIS A 156 7.22 -21.37 -19.00
C HIS A 156 6.98 -21.19 -20.49
N GLY A 157 7.23 -19.97 -20.98
CA GLY A 157 7.17 -19.62 -22.39
C GLY A 157 5.89 -18.88 -22.77
N VAL A 158 5.71 -18.71 -24.07
CA VAL A 158 4.54 -18.06 -24.68
C VAL A 158 3.39 -19.08 -24.68
N PRO A 159 2.15 -18.66 -24.37
CA PRO A 159 0.98 -19.54 -24.49
C PRO A 159 0.86 -20.12 -25.91
N GLU A 160 0.34 -21.35 -26.02
CA GLU A 160 0.10 -22.00 -27.32
C GLU A 160 -1.01 -21.29 -28.13
N GLY A 161 -1.80 -20.42 -27.50
CA GLY A 161 -2.85 -19.60 -28.09
C GLY A 161 -2.65 -18.09 -27.92
N ASN A 162 -3.62 -17.30 -28.37
CA ASN A 162 -3.63 -15.86 -28.11
C ASN A 162 -4.08 -15.60 -26.66
N PRO A 163 -3.26 -14.93 -25.83
CA PRO A 163 -3.66 -14.59 -24.48
C PRO A 163 -4.72 -13.47 -24.49
N ASP A 164 -5.71 -13.57 -23.62
CA ASP A 164 -6.70 -12.52 -23.41
C ASP A 164 -6.09 -11.30 -22.69
N VAL A 165 -5.08 -11.56 -21.85
CA VAL A 165 -4.38 -10.57 -21.05
C VAL A 165 -2.89 -10.84 -21.05
N ILE A 166 -2.11 -9.79 -21.33
CA ILE A 166 -0.65 -9.79 -21.20
C ILE A 166 -0.27 -8.82 -20.09
N LEU A 167 0.39 -9.34 -19.05
CA LEU A 167 0.92 -8.56 -17.95
C LEU A 167 2.42 -8.36 -18.14
N GLU A 168 2.91 -7.14 -17.95
CA GLU A 168 4.34 -6.83 -17.92
C GLU A 168 4.69 -6.23 -16.56
N VAL A 169 5.67 -6.83 -15.88
CA VAL A 169 6.01 -6.50 -14.49
C VAL A 169 7.48 -6.80 -14.20
N ALA A 170 8.08 -6.09 -13.25
CA ALA A 170 9.41 -6.43 -12.74
C ALA A 170 9.33 -7.61 -11.76
N GLU A 171 10.41 -8.40 -11.63
CA GLU A 171 10.44 -9.53 -10.69
C GLU A 171 10.18 -9.08 -9.24
N GLU A 172 10.77 -7.96 -8.82
CA GLU A 172 10.58 -7.38 -7.48
C GLU A 172 9.13 -6.96 -7.22
N ASP A 173 8.49 -6.33 -8.22
CA ASP A 173 7.11 -5.88 -8.13
C ASP A 173 6.15 -7.06 -8.08
N LEU A 174 6.43 -8.12 -8.83
CA LEU A 174 5.67 -9.36 -8.80
C LEU A 174 5.75 -9.99 -7.40
N GLN A 175 6.95 -10.06 -6.83
CA GLN A 175 7.13 -10.56 -5.47
C GLN A 175 6.31 -9.76 -4.46
N ASP A 176 6.34 -8.43 -4.54
CA ASP A 176 5.58 -7.57 -3.64
C ASP A 176 4.05 -7.72 -3.84
N LEU A 177 3.58 -7.90 -5.08
CA LEU A 177 2.18 -8.22 -5.40
C LEU A 177 1.76 -9.54 -4.76
N PHE A 178 2.63 -10.54 -4.86
CA PHE A 178 2.40 -11.85 -4.26
C PHE A 178 2.50 -11.84 -2.75
N LEU A 179 3.32 -11.01 -2.14
CA LEU A 179 3.34 -10.85 -0.67
C LEU A 179 2.13 -10.04 -0.20
N GLY A 180 1.59 -9.17 -1.06
CA GLY A 180 0.50 -8.24 -0.73
C GLY A 180 1.03 -6.88 -0.23
N ASP A 181 2.34 -6.69 -0.25
CA ASP A 181 3.01 -5.42 0.03
C ASP A 181 2.70 -4.40 -1.08
N LEU A 182 2.45 -4.88 -2.30
CA LEU A 182 1.97 -4.08 -3.42
C LEU A 182 0.55 -4.49 -3.80
N ARG A 183 -0.34 -3.50 -3.96
CA ARG A 183 -1.73 -3.72 -4.40
C ARG A 183 -1.78 -3.73 -5.94
N PRO A 184 -2.46 -4.69 -6.60
CA PRO A 184 -2.52 -4.79 -8.06
C PRO A 184 -2.99 -3.51 -8.76
N LEU A 185 -4.06 -2.90 -8.26
CA LEU A 185 -4.60 -1.65 -8.83
C LEU A 185 -3.62 -0.48 -8.70
N SER A 186 -2.92 -0.38 -7.56
CA SER A 186 -1.90 0.66 -7.34
C SER A 186 -0.66 0.45 -8.22
N ALA A 187 -0.23 -0.80 -8.41
CA ALA A 187 0.85 -1.14 -9.35
C ALA A 187 0.49 -0.76 -10.78
N TYR A 188 -0.76 -1.00 -11.18
CA TYR A 188 -1.26 -0.61 -12.50
C TYR A 188 -1.29 0.91 -12.69
N MET A 189 -1.89 1.64 -11.76
CA MET A 189 -1.98 3.10 -11.84
C MET A 189 -0.61 3.81 -11.78
N SER A 190 0.38 3.19 -11.11
CA SER A 190 1.75 3.71 -11.05
C SER A 190 2.61 3.31 -12.26
N GLY A 191 2.11 2.44 -13.15
CA GLY A 191 2.84 1.94 -14.32
C GLY A 191 3.86 0.85 -14.04
N ARG A 192 3.99 0.40 -12.78
CA ARG A 192 4.84 -0.74 -12.36
C ARG A 192 4.31 -2.08 -12.89
N LEU A 193 2.99 -2.19 -13.01
CA LEU A 193 2.31 -3.30 -13.66
C LEU A 193 1.63 -2.78 -14.93
N GLN A 194 2.05 -3.25 -16.09
CA GLN A 194 1.34 -2.95 -17.33
C GLN A 194 0.42 -4.10 -17.68
N VAL A 195 -0.78 -3.76 -18.13
CA VAL A 195 -1.80 -4.72 -18.56
C VAL A 195 -2.19 -4.37 -19.98
N LYS A 196 -2.06 -5.34 -20.89
CA LYS A 196 -2.54 -5.27 -22.27
C LYS A 196 -3.65 -6.30 -22.44
N GLY A 197 -4.79 -5.88 -22.99
CA GLY A 197 -5.98 -6.72 -23.11
C GLY A 197 -7.09 -6.26 -22.17
N ASP A 198 -7.91 -7.20 -21.72
CA ASP A 198 -9.06 -6.89 -20.86
C ASP A 198 -8.64 -6.68 -19.40
N LEU A 199 -8.84 -5.46 -18.89
CA LEU A 199 -8.50 -5.10 -17.51
C LEU A 199 -9.37 -5.84 -16.48
N HIS A 200 -10.64 -6.11 -16.79
CA HIS A 200 -11.52 -6.85 -15.89
C HIS A 200 -11.03 -8.29 -15.72
N LEU A 201 -10.60 -8.94 -16.80
CA LEU A 201 -9.95 -10.26 -16.73
C LEU A 201 -8.63 -10.20 -15.97
N ALA A 202 -7.83 -9.15 -16.14
CA ALA A 202 -6.59 -8.97 -15.38
C ALA A 202 -6.82 -8.92 -13.86
N LEU A 203 -7.89 -8.25 -13.42
CA LEU A 203 -8.25 -8.18 -12.00
C LEU A 203 -8.75 -9.52 -11.45
N LYS A 204 -9.41 -10.35 -12.27
CA LYS A 204 -9.83 -11.70 -11.86
C LYS A 204 -8.66 -12.62 -11.51
N LEU A 205 -7.47 -12.39 -12.10
CA LEU A 205 -6.27 -13.16 -11.77
C LEU A 205 -5.87 -13.03 -10.29
N GLU A 206 -6.33 -11.97 -9.59
CA GLU A 206 -6.13 -11.83 -8.15
C GLU A 206 -6.75 -12.99 -7.36
N GLU A 207 -7.82 -13.62 -7.86
CA GLU A 207 -8.45 -14.79 -7.22
C GLU A 207 -7.50 -15.99 -7.18
N LEU A 208 -6.70 -16.21 -8.24
CA LEU A 208 -5.65 -17.23 -8.26
C LEU A 208 -4.60 -16.95 -7.17
N VAL A 209 -4.13 -15.69 -7.09
CA VAL A 209 -3.13 -15.28 -6.08
C VAL A 209 -3.66 -15.44 -4.65
N LYS A 210 -4.95 -15.14 -4.43
CA LYS A 210 -5.61 -15.37 -3.12
C LYS A 210 -5.70 -16.85 -2.79
N ALA A 211 -6.06 -17.70 -3.76
CA ALA A 211 -6.10 -19.15 -3.57
C ALA A 211 -4.71 -19.70 -3.17
N MET A 212 -3.64 -19.18 -3.78
CA MET A 212 -2.25 -19.49 -3.40
C MET A 212 -1.90 -19.13 -1.96
N LYS A 213 -2.35 -17.96 -1.50
CA LYS A 213 -2.11 -17.55 -0.11
C LYS A 213 -2.90 -18.38 0.89
N SER A 214 -4.12 -18.78 0.54
CA SER A 214 -4.98 -19.57 1.43
C SER A 214 -4.54 -21.03 1.56
N HIS A 215 -3.71 -21.53 0.63
CA HIS A 215 -3.22 -22.91 0.63
C HIS A 215 -1.90 -23.08 1.39
N ARG A 216 -1.39 -22.03 2.03
CA ARG A 216 -0.13 -22.00 2.78
C ARG A 216 -0.37 -21.77 4.27
#